data_AF-A0A9K3PBY8-F1
#
_entry.id   AF-A0A9K3PBY8-F1
#
_cell.length_a   1.000
_cell.length_b   1.000
_cell.length_c   1.000
_cell.angle_alpha   90.00
_cell.angle_beta   90.00
_cell.angle_gamma   90.00
#
_symmetry.space_group_name_H-M   'P 1'
#
loop_
_entity.id
_entity.type
_entity.pdbx_description
1 polymer ?
#
loop_
_entity_poly.entity_id
_entity_poly.type
_entity_poly.pdbx_seq_one_letter_code
_entity_poly.pdbx_strand_id
1 'polypeptide(L)'
;MYMTVLSLKCCTCRLKSPGDAIVATGVPPHISILQHMQSLAKNVNDVVPQLQKVAPDVIRGVIEEIEKRAMTAVTVTRDGLEATTYD
;
A
#
# COMPACT_ATOMS: atom_id res chain seq x y z
N MET A 1 22.75 5.99 -16.90
CA MET A 1 23.12 7.10 -17.81
C MET A 1 22.07 8.17 -17.58
N TYR A 2 22.29 9.27 -16.87
CA TYR A 2 23.32 10.30 -17.08
C TYR A 2 23.91 10.76 -15.74
N MET A 3 25.24 10.73 -15.62
CA MET A 3 26.01 11.33 -14.52
C MET A 3 26.68 12.58 -15.08
N THR A 4 26.00 13.73 -14.99
CA THR A 4 26.64 15.03 -15.24
C THR A 4 27.29 15.49 -13.95
N VAL A 5 28.59 15.23 -13.85
CA VAL A 5 29.46 15.74 -12.77
C VAL A 5 29.66 17.23 -13.03
N LEU A 6 28.73 18.06 -12.55
CA LEU A 6 28.93 19.50 -12.55
C LEU A 6 30.06 19.79 -11.57
N SER A 7 31.20 20.23 -12.11
CA SER A 7 32.33 20.77 -11.37
C SER A 7 31.86 22.01 -10.58
N LEU A 8 31.36 21.75 -9.36
CA LEU A 8 31.01 22.81 -8.41
C LEU A 8 32.33 23.39 -7.89
N LYS A 9 32.67 24.59 -8.37
CA LYS A 9 33.54 25.50 -7.61
C LYS A 9 33.06 25.49 -6.16
N CYS A 10 33.93 25.06 -5.27
CA CYS A 10 33.68 24.83 -3.86
C CYS A 10 33.05 26.08 -3.21
N CYS A 11 31.72 26.11 -3.10
CA CYS A 11 31.01 27.08 -2.27
C CYS A 11 31.18 26.63 -0.82
N THR A 12 32.24 27.09 -0.17
CA THR A 12 32.46 26.90 1.26
C THR A 12 31.42 27.70 2.04
N CYS A 13 30.33 27.06 2.42
CA CYS A 13 29.40 27.59 3.42
C CYS A 13 30.16 27.67 4.74
N ARG A 14 30.52 28.89 5.16
CA ARG A 14 31.38 29.17 6.32
C ARG A 14 30.64 28.81 7.62
N LEU A 15 30.82 27.59 8.11
CA LEU A 15 30.51 27.25 9.50
C LEU A 15 31.69 27.66 10.38
N LYS A 16 31.39 28.31 11.49
CA LYS A 16 32.34 29.04 12.34
C LYS A 16 33.35 28.17 13.12
N SER A 17 33.51 26.88 12.79
CA SER A 17 34.34 25.93 13.54
C SER A 17 35.17 25.02 12.61
N PRO A 18 36.44 24.71 12.96
CA PRO A 18 37.25 23.78 12.19
C PRO A 18 36.71 22.36 12.33
N GLY A 19 36.10 21.85 11.26
CA GLY A 19 35.46 20.52 11.21
C GLY A 19 34.08 20.50 10.54
N ASP A 20 33.42 21.67 10.45
CA ASP A 20 32.09 21.78 9.83
C ASP A 20 32.21 22.05 8.33
N ALA A 21 32.43 20.99 7.55
CA ALA A 21 32.17 21.01 6.12
C ALA A 21 30.78 20.40 5.89
N ILE A 22 29.74 21.23 5.80
CA ILE A 22 28.48 20.76 5.21
C ILE A 22 28.77 20.56 3.72
N VAL A 23 28.93 19.30 3.32
CA VAL A 23 29.01 18.93 1.92
C VAL A 23 27.69 19.35 1.28
N ALA A 24 27.72 20.38 0.45
CA ALA A 24 26.58 20.77 -0.36
C ALA A 24 26.28 19.60 -1.31
N THR A 25 25.38 18.71 -0.91
CA THR A 25 25.00 17.52 -1.69
C THR A 25 24.33 17.89 -3.01
N GLY A 26 23.92 19.15 -3.19
CA GLY A 26 23.15 19.63 -4.33
C GLY A 26 21.72 19.07 -4.37
N VAL A 27 21.36 18.25 -3.39
CA VAL A 27 20.08 17.56 -3.30
C VAL A 27 19.12 18.44 -2.49
N PRO A 28 18.00 18.88 -3.09
CA PRO A 28 17.02 19.68 -2.38
C PRO A 28 16.47 18.94 -1.15
N PRO A 29 16.20 19.63 -0.04
CA PRO A 29 15.78 19.00 1.22
C PRO A 29 14.44 18.24 1.10
N HIS A 30 13.63 18.55 0.08
CA HIS A 30 12.35 17.89 -0.18
C HIS A 30 12.50 16.51 -0.85
N ILE A 31 13.70 16.12 -1.31
CA ILE A 31 13.88 14.82 -2.00
C ILE A 31 13.50 13.65 -1.08
N SER A 32 13.77 13.77 0.22
CA SER A 32 13.47 12.73 1.21
C SER A 32 11.96 12.51 1.29
N ILE A 33 11.19 13.60 1.30
CA ILE A 33 9.73 13.57 1.27
C ILE A 33 9.24 12.88 -0.01
N LEU A 34 9.82 13.20 -1.18
CA LEU A 34 9.46 12.56 -2.45
C LEU A 34 9.79 11.06 -2.44
N GLN A 35 10.92 10.65 -1.87
CA GLN A 35 11.30 9.24 -1.72
C GLN A 35 10.31 8.50 -0.81
N HIS A 36 9.92 9.09 0.32
CA HIS A 36 8.90 8.52 1.21
C HIS A 36 7.55 8.39 0.51
N MET A 37 7.12 9.41 -0.24
CA MET A 37 5.87 9.36 -1.02
C MET A 37 5.91 8.25 -2.08
N GLN A 38 7.04 8.08 -2.76
CA GLN A 38 7.21 7.02 -3.75
C GLN A 38 7.15 5.62 -3.11
N SER A 39 7.78 5.44 -1.95
CA SER A 39 7.69 4.18 -1.20
C SER A 39 6.26 3.89 -0.75
N LEU A 40 5.54 4.90 -0.25
CA LEU A 40 4.16 4.76 0.16
C LEU A 40 3.26 4.36 -1.03
N ALA A 41 3.43 5.03 -2.18
CA ALA A 41 2.67 4.71 -3.39
C ALA A 41 2.88 3.27 -3.86
N LYS A 42 4.11 2.74 -3.76
CA LYS A 42 4.40 1.32 -4.06
C LYS A 42 3.69 0.39 -3.09
N ASN A 43 3.86 0.63 -1.78
CA ASN A 43 3.26 -0.21 -0.75
C ASN A 43 1.73 -0.28 -0.89
N VAL A 44 1.07 0.86 -1.19
CA VAL A 44 -0.39 0.89 -1.41
C VAL A 44 -0.78 0.08 -2.65
N ASN A 45 -0.05 0.22 -3.76
CA ASN A 45 -0.30 -0.57 -4.97
C ASN A 45 -0.13 -2.08 -4.73
N ASP A 46 0.78 -2.49 -3.84
CA ASP A 46 1.01 -3.90 -3.52
C ASP A 46 -0.08 -4.48 -2.61
N VAL A 47 -0.68 -3.67 -1.73
CA VAL A 47 -1.73 -4.11 -0.79
C VAL A 47 -3.09 -4.29 -1.48
N VAL A 48 -3.46 -3.42 -2.42
CA VAL A 48 -4.75 -3.49 -3.14
C VAL A 48 -5.04 -4.88 -3.75
N PRO A 49 -4.13 -5.51 -4.53
CA PRO A 49 -4.38 -6.84 -5.09
C PRO A 49 -4.42 -7.93 -4.01
N GLN A 50 -3.75 -7.76 -2.87
CA GLN A 50 -3.85 -8.70 -1.75
C GLN A 50 -5.23 -8.62 -1.09
N LEU A 51 -5.78 -7.42 -0.91
CA LEU A 51 -7.14 -7.23 -0.40
C LEU A 51 -8.19 -7.84 -1.33
N GLN A 52 -8.02 -7.68 -2.64
CA GLN A 52 -8.91 -8.32 -3.63
C GLN A 52 -8.87 -9.86 -3.57
N LYS A 53 -7.76 -10.46 -3.16
CA LYS A 53 -7.66 -11.92 -2.97
C LYS A 53 -8.34 -12.40 -1.69
N VAL A 54 -8.34 -11.58 -0.63
CA VAL A 54 -8.93 -11.93 0.67
C VAL A 54 -10.44 -11.71 0.70
N ALA A 55 -10.94 -10.74 -0.06
CA ALA A 55 -12.36 -10.38 -0.06
C ALA A 55 -13.32 -11.57 -0.35
N PRO A 56 -13.06 -12.45 -1.34
CA PRO A 56 -13.91 -13.61 -1.59
C PRO A 56 -13.98 -14.59 -0.41
N ASP A 57 -12.86 -14.80 0.30
CA ASP A 57 -12.82 -15.71 1.45
C ASP A 57 -13.62 -15.17 2.62
N VAL A 58 -13.54 -13.86 2.87
CA VAL A 58 -14.35 -13.19 3.88
C VAL A 58 -15.84 -13.28 3.54
N ILE A 59 -16.21 -13.00 2.29
CA ILE A 59 -17.61 -13.09 1.83
C ILE A 59 -18.13 -14.52 1.98
N ARG A 60 -17.33 -15.52 1.61
CA ARG A 60 -17.66 -16.93 1.76
C ARG A 60 -17.94 -17.29 3.22
N GLY A 61 -17.06 -16.90 4.14
CA GLY A 61 -17.26 -17.15 5.57
C GLY A 61 -18.52 -16.48 6.14
N VAL A 62 -18.87 -15.29 5.63
CA VAL A 62 -20.12 -14.62 6.01
C VAL A 62 -21.34 -15.40 5.50
N ILE A 63 -21.31 -15.87 4.26
CA ILE A 63 -22.41 -16.68 3.68
C ILE A 63 -22.59 -17.98 4.46
N GLU A 64 -21.50 -18.69 4.76
CA GLU A 64 -21.54 -19.94 5.52
C GLU A 64 -22.17 -19.75 6.92
N GLU A 65 -21.84 -18.66 7.61
CA GLU A 65 -22.41 -18.36 8.92
C GLU A 65 -23.89 -17.97 8.83
N ILE A 66 -24.30 -17.26 7.77
CA ILE A 66 -25.71 -16.95 7.51
C ILE A 66 -26.50 -18.25 7.25
N GLU A 67 -25.97 -19.15 6.42
CA GLU A 67 -26.59 -20.45 6.13
C GLU A 67 -26.73 -21.30 7.39
N LYS A 68 -25.69 -21.36 8.21
CA LYS A 68 -25.72 -22.07 9.51
C LYS A 68 -26.82 -21.54 10.42
N ARG A 69 -26.99 -20.21 10.49
CA ARG A 69 -28.06 -19.58 11.28
C ARG A 69 -29.44 -19.84 10.66
N ALA A 70 -29.56 -19.80 9.34
CA ALA A 70 -30.81 -20.08 8.64
C ALA A 70 -31.28 -21.53 8.88
N MET A 71 -30.36 -22.50 8.85
CA MET A 71 -30.63 -23.89 9.23
C MET A 71 -31.10 -24.00 10.68
N THR A 72 -30.42 -23.32 11.60
CA THR A 72 -30.79 -23.33 13.03
C THR A 72 -32.17 -22.72 13.27
N ALA A 73 -32.54 -21.70 12.49
CA ALA A 73 -33.84 -21.04 12.57
C ALA A 73 -34.96 -21.78 11.81
N VAL A 74 -34.67 -22.93 11.18
CA VAL A 74 -35.62 -23.68 10.33
C VAL A 74 -36.20 -22.78 9.22
N THR A 75 -35.34 -21.95 8.64
CA THR A 75 -35.65 -21.06 7.51
C THR A 75 -34.95 -21.54 6.26
N VAL A 76 -35.41 -21.07 5.08
CA VAL A 76 -34.85 -21.47 3.78
C VAL A 76 -33.40 -21.01 3.67
N THR A 77 -32.48 -21.95 3.41
CA THR A 77 -31.08 -21.66 3.09
C THR A 77 -30.94 -21.24 1.63
N ARG A 78 -29.82 -20.60 1.24
CA ARG A 78 -29.55 -20.25 -0.16
C ARG A 78 -29.69 -21.48 -1.07
N ASP A 79 -29.09 -22.60 -0.69
CA ASP A 79 -29.15 -23.84 -1.48
C ASP A 79 -30.58 -24.38 -1.62
N GLY A 80 -31.39 -24.24 -0.56
CA GLY A 80 -32.81 -24.61 -0.60
C GLY A 80 -33.63 -23.70 -1.52
N LEU A 81 -33.28 -22.41 -1.61
CA LEU A 81 -33.92 -21.47 -2.54
C LEU A 81 -33.51 -21.77 -3.99
N GLU A 82 -32.22 -21.97 -4.25
CA GLU A 82 -31.71 -22.28 -5.60
C GLU A 82 -32.33 -23.56 -6.17
N ALA A 83 -32.49 -24.60 -5.35
CA ALA A 83 -33.14 -25.85 -5.74
C ALA A 83 -34.60 -25.69 -6.22
N THR A 84 -35.32 -24.67 -5.73
CA THR A 84 -36.73 -24.42 -6.10
C THR A 84 -36.92 -23.56 -7.34
N THR A 85 -35.84 -22.99 -7.89
CA THR A 85 -35.90 -22.11 -9.07
C THR A 85 -35.70 -22.83 -10.40
N TYR A 86 -35.51 -24.15 -10.38
CA TYR A 86 -35.29 -25.00 -11.56
C TYR A 86 -36.48 -25.93 -11.92
N ASP A 87 -37.61 -25.81 -11.22
CA ASP A 87 -38.92 -26.39 -11.57
C ASP A 87 -39.87 -25.30 -12.13
#